data_AF-A0A951INM6-F1
#
_entry.id   AF-A0A951INM6-F1
#
_cell.length_a   1.000
_cell.length_b   1.000
_cell.length_c   1.000
_cell.angle_alpha   90.00
_cell.angle_beta   90.00
_cell.angle_gamma   90.00
#
_symmetry.space_group_name_H-M   'P 1'
#
loop_
_entity.id
_entity.type
_entity.pdbx_description
1 polymer ?
#
loop_
_entity_poly.entity_id
_entity_poly.type
_entity_poly.pdbx_seq_one_letter_code
_entity_poly.pdbx_strand_id
1 'polypeptide(L)'
;MTPIAPVHDLHQAELALALQRALDNKTKPVGSLGRLEALAQRIGLIQGTLQPELREPQMLVCAADHGLAARGVSAFPSDVTWQMVENFLAGGAAVSVLARQHG
;
A
#
# COMPACT_ATOMS: atom_id res chain seq x y z
N MET A 1 -17.26 -22.73 8.84
CA MET A 1 -16.59 -21.59 8.15
C MET A 1 -16.43 -20.50 9.18
N THR A 2 -15.21 -20.07 9.47
CA THR A 2 -14.98 -18.95 10.39
C THR A 2 -15.50 -17.66 9.74
N PRO A 3 -16.36 -16.87 10.42
CA PRO A 3 -16.82 -15.61 9.87
C PRO A 3 -15.63 -14.65 9.67
N ILE A 4 -15.66 -13.90 8.57
CA ILE A 4 -14.65 -12.88 8.29
C ILE A 4 -14.79 -11.78 9.34
N ALA A 5 -13.66 -11.37 9.92
CA ALA A 5 -13.64 -10.28 10.89
C ALA A 5 -14.17 -8.98 10.23
N PRO A 6 -15.00 -8.19 10.92
CA PRO A 6 -15.52 -6.94 10.37
C PRO A 6 -14.38 -5.95 10.16
N VAL A 7 -14.41 -5.24 9.02
CA VAL A 7 -13.52 -4.11 8.75
C VAL A 7 -14.19 -2.85 9.27
N HIS A 8 -13.45 -2.02 10.01
CA HIS A 8 -13.95 -0.77 10.55
C HIS A 8 -14.25 0.23 9.44
N ASP A 9 -15.33 1.00 9.61
CA ASP A 9 -15.66 2.09 8.70
C ASP A 9 -14.67 3.25 8.87
N LEU A 10 -14.22 3.80 7.74
CA LEU A 10 -13.33 4.96 7.67
C LEU A 10 -14.11 6.29 7.67
N HIS A 11 -15.44 6.28 7.55
CA HIS A 11 -16.31 7.45 7.62
C HIS A 11 -16.50 7.95 9.07
N GLN A 12 -15.41 8.45 9.67
CA GLN A 12 -15.35 8.94 11.04
C GLN A 12 -15.23 10.47 11.05
N ALA A 13 -16.36 11.17 10.98
CA ALA A 13 -16.40 12.64 10.80
C ALA A 13 -15.61 13.40 11.89
N GLU A 14 -15.70 12.97 13.15
CA GLU A 14 -14.99 13.61 14.26
C GLU A 14 -13.46 13.43 14.14
N LEU A 15 -13.00 12.21 13.84
CA LEU A 15 -11.58 11.94 13.65
C LEU A 15 -11.03 12.66 12.41
N ALA A 16 -11.78 12.68 11.31
CA ALA A 16 -11.41 13.39 10.09
C ALA A 16 -11.18 14.89 10.36
N LEU A 17 -12.08 15.51 11.13
CA LEU A 17 -11.97 16.90 11.54
C LEU A 17 -10.79 17.14 12.49
N ALA A 18 -10.57 16.25 13.46
CA ALA A 18 -9.44 16.33 14.37
C ALA A 18 -8.09 16.21 13.63
N LEU A 19 -7.99 15.28 12.67
CA LEU A 19 -6.82 15.13 11.80
C LEU A 19 -6.57 16.37 10.95
N GLN A 20 -7.61 16.95 10.35
CA GLN A 20 -7.46 18.16 9.55
C GLN A 20 -6.94 19.32 10.40
N ARG A 21 -7.52 19.53 11.60
CA ARG A 21 -7.04 20.54 12.55
C ARG A 21 -5.58 20.31 12.94
N ALA A 22 -5.18 19.06 13.19
CA ALA A 22 -3.80 18.72 13.51
C ALA A 22 -2.83 19.02 12.35
N LEU A 23 -3.28 18.86 11.09
CA LEU A 23 -2.51 19.20 9.90
C LEU A 23 -2.41 20.72 9.68
N ASP A 24 -3.52 21.45 9.84
CA ASP A 24 -3.58 22.90 9.65
C ASP A 24 -2.75 23.65 10.70
N ASN A 25 -2.63 23.09 11.91
CA ASN A 25 -1.84 23.67 13.01
C ASN A 25 -0.33 23.35 12.94
N LYS A 26 0.15 22.67 11.91
CA LYS A 26 1.60 22.47 11.70
C LYS A 26 2.24 23.79 11.24
N THR A 27 3.54 23.96 11.49
CA THR A 27 4.32 25.13 11.05
C THR A 27 4.51 25.15 9.52
N LYS A 28 3.42 25.43 8.80
CA LYS A 28 3.32 25.52 7.35
C LYS A 28 2.12 26.40 6.98
N PRO A 29 2.11 27.06 5.81
CA PRO A 29 0.85 27.61 5.28
C PRO A 29 -0.19 26.49 5.11
N VAL A 30 -1.45 26.79 5.39
CA VAL A 30 -2.56 25.81 5.21
C VAL A 30 -2.57 25.31 3.77
N GLY A 31 -2.62 23.98 3.60
CA GLY A 31 -2.62 23.31 2.30
C GLY A 31 -1.28 23.28 1.55
N SER A 32 -0.19 23.84 2.09
CA SER A 32 1.07 23.96 1.34
C SER A 32 1.77 22.63 1.03
N LEU A 33 1.43 21.54 1.71
CA LEU A 33 1.99 20.21 1.42
C LEU A 33 1.12 19.40 0.44
N GLY A 34 0.01 19.97 -0.02
CA GLY A 34 -0.86 19.39 -1.06
C GLY A 34 -1.24 17.94 -0.77
N ARG A 35 -0.85 17.02 -1.65
CA ARG A 35 -1.20 15.59 -1.58
C ARG A 35 -0.71 14.91 -0.29
N LEU A 36 0.34 15.41 0.35
CA LEU A 36 0.84 14.83 1.59
C LEU A 36 -0.14 15.02 2.75
N GLU A 37 -0.90 16.12 2.79
CA GLU A 37 -1.89 16.37 3.84
C GLU A 37 -3.06 15.39 3.71
N ALA A 38 -3.59 15.23 2.50
CA ALA A 38 -4.64 14.27 2.20
C ALA A 38 -4.21 12.82 2.49
N LEU A 39 -2.96 12.48 2.17
CA LEU A 39 -2.40 11.16 2.47
C LEU A 39 -2.28 10.92 3.98
N ALA A 40 -1.74 11.88 4.72
CA ALA A 40 -1.60 11.79 6.18
C ALA A 40 -2.96 11.64 6.88
N GLN A 41 -3.97 12.42 6.46
CA GLN A 41 -5.34 12.28 6.98
C GLN A 41 -5.90 10.88 6.69
N ARG A 42 -5.73 10.36 5.47
CA ARG A 42 -6.22 9.02 5.11
C ARG A 42 -5.55 7.92 5.93
N ILE A 43 -4.23 8.00 6.16
CA ILE A 43 -3.53 7.03 7.00
C ILE A 43 -4.00 7.14 8.45
N GLY A 44 -4.20 8.35 8.97
CA GLY A 44 -4.76 8.57 10.30
C GLY A 44 -6.15 7.97 10.50
N LEU A 45 -7.03 8.07 9.48
CA LEU A 45 -8.34 7.41 9.48
C LEU A 45 -8.23 5.89 9.46
N ILE A 46 -7.33 5.34 8.64
CA ILE A 46 -7.09 3.89 8.56
C ILE A 46 -6.57 3.34 9.89
N GLN A 47 -5.68 4.08 10.55
CA GLN A 47 -5.06 3.67 11.81
C GLN A 47 -5.85 4.12 13.05
N GLY A 48 -6.91 4.90 12.90
CA GLY A 48 -7.71 5.42 14.01
C GLY A 48 -6.94 6.34 14.97
N THR A 49 -5.94 7.09 14.47
CA THR A 49 -5.03 7.89 15.31
C THR A 49 -4.70 9.24 14.69
N LEU A 50 -4.47 10.24 15.55
CA LEU A 50 -3.96 11.56 15.16
C LEU A 50 -2.45 11.57 14.90
N GLN A 51 -1.75 10.50 15.28
CA GLN A 51 -0.32 10.32 15.10
C GLN A 51 -0.07 9.05 14.29
N PRO A 52 -0.43 9.03 12.99
CA PRO A 52 -0.23 7.86 12.16
C PRO A 52 1.27 7.56 11.99
N GLU A 53 1.61 6.28 11.99
CA GLU A 53 2.98 5.79 11.83
C GLU A 53 2.99 4.55 10.93
N LEU A 54 3.90 4.49 9.97
CA LEU A 54 4.12 3.29 9.16
C LEU A 54 5.20 2.45 9.84
N ARG A 55 4.79 1.30 10.39
CA ARG A 55 5.69 0.33 11.04
C ARG A 55 5.83 -0.87 10.12
N GLU A 56 7.06 -1.18 9.75
CA GLU A 56 7.43 -2.38 8.97
C GLU A 56 6.49 -2.64 7.75
N PRO A 57 6.39 -1.68 6.81
CA PRO A 57 5.46 -1.79 5.68
C PRO A 57 5.77 -3.01 4.79
N GLN A 58 4.81 -3.91 4.61
CA GLN A 58 5.04 -5.15 3.86
C GLN A 58 4.63 -5.03 2.38
N MET A 59 5.49 -5.52 1.49
CA MET A 59 5.18 -5.75 0.07
C MET A 59 4.82 -7.22 -0.16
N LEU A 60 3.54 -7.50 -0.43
CA LEU A 60 3.07 -8.86 -0.74
C LEU A 60 2.96 -9.05 -2.26
N VAL A 61 3.72 -10.01 -2.80
CA VAL A 61 3.66 -10.39 -4.22
C VAL A 61 2.93 -11.72 -4.35
N CYS A 62 1.79 -11.72 -5.03
CA CYS A 62 1.06 -12.93 -5.41
C CYS A 62 1.42 -13.31 -6.85
N ALA A 63 1.95 -14.53 -7.06
CA ALA A 63 2.29 -15.04 -8.38
C ALA A 63 1.41 -16.24 -8.75
N ALA A 64 0.86 -16.23 -9.96
CA ALA A 64 0.07 -17.32 -10.52
C ALA A 64 0.09 -17.25 -12.06
N ASP A 65 -0.02 -18.39 -12.71
CA ASP A 65 -0.20 -18.47 -14.15
C ASP A 65 -1.67 -18.38 -14.56
N HIS A 66 -1.90 -17.99 -15.81
CA HIS A 66 -3.22 -17.97 -16.42
C HIS A 66 -3.24 -18.84 -17.68
N GLY A 67 -4.11 -19.86 -17.74
CA GLY A 67 -4.15 -20.82 -18.85
C GLY A 67 -4.38 -20.21 -20.24
N LEU A 68 -5.06 -19.05 -20.31
CA LEU A 68 -5.21 -18.26 -21.54
C LEU A 68 -3.87 -17.87 -22.20
N ALA A 69 -2.78 -17.78 -21.44
CA ALA A 69 -1.45 -17.46 -21.98
C ALA A 69 -1.02 -18.42 -23.09
N ALA A 70 -1.46 -19.69 -23.05
CA ALA A 70 -1.23 -20.68 -24.11
C ALA A 70 -1.87 -20.32 -25.47
N ARG A 71 -2.74 -19.30 -25.52
CA ARG A 71 -3.36 -18.78 -26.74
C ARG A 71 -2.54 -17.66 -27.40
N GLY A 72 -1.33 -17.37 -26.92
CA GLY A 72 -0.45 -16.36 -27.50
C GLY A 72 -0.89 -14.92 -27.22
N VAL A 73 -1.70 -14.69 -26.18
CA VAL A 73 -2.16 -13.35 -25.77
C VAL A 73 -1.17 -12.61 -24.88
N SER A 74 -0.11 -13.29 -24.44
CA SER A 74 0.94 -12.73 -23.59
C SER A 74 2.17 -12.35 -24.43
N ALA A 75 2.81 -11.23 -24.06
CA ALA A 75 4.09 -10.81 -24.65
C ALA A 75 5.27 -11.72 -24.26
N PHE A 76 5.12 -12.52 -23.21
CA PHE A 76 6.14 -13.43 -22.68
C PHE A 76 5.58 -14.85 -22.52
N PRO A 77 6.42 -15.90 -22.67
CA PRO A 77 6.03 -17.27 -22.40
C PRO A 77 5.68 -17.46 -20.91
N SER A 78 4.84 -18.45 -20.60
CA SER A 78 4.37 -18.74 -19.24
C SER A 78 5.51 -19.06 -18.26
N ASP A 79 6.63 -19.59 -18.75
CA ASP A 79 7.80 -19.91 -17.92
C ASP A 79 8.38 -18.68 -17.21
N VAL A 80 8.12 -17.47 -17.72
CA VAL A 80 8.60 -16.23 -17.07
C VAL A 80 8.01 -16.04 -15.68
N THR A 81 6.82 -16.59 -15.37
CA THR A 81 6.20 -16.47 -14.05
C THR A 81 7.10 -17.06 -12.96
N TRP A 82 7.49 -18.34 -13.09
CA TRP A 82 8.32 -18.99 -12.08
C TRP A 82 9.75 -18.43 -12.07
N GLN A 83 10.28 -18.02 -13.23
CA GLN A 83 11.60 -17.37 -13.32
C GLN A 83 11.62 -16.02 -12.58
N MET A 84 10.54 -15.24 -12.67
CA MET A 84 10.41 -14.00 -11.92
C MET A 84 10.24 -14.25 -10.42
N VAL A 85 9.56 -15.33 -10.03
CA VAL A 85 9.50 -15.76 -8.62
C VAL A 85 10.90 -16.08 -8.09
N GLU A 86 11.72 -16.84 -8.82
CA GLU A 86 13.13 -17.07 -8.48
C GLU A 86 13.89 -15.74 -8.34
N ASN A 87 13.66 -14.78 -9.24
CA ASN A 87 14.26 -13.45 -9.16
C ASN A 87 13.78 -12.63 -7.94
N PHE A 88 12.50 -12.76 -7.54
CA PHE A 88 11.97 -12.15 -6.32
C PHE A 88 12.67 -12.71 -5.08
N LEU A 89 12.80 -14.04 -5.01
CA LEU A 89 13.46 -14.76 -3.91
C LEU A 89 14.96 -14.45 -3.82
N ALA A 90 15.63 -14.31 -4.97
CA ALA A 90 17.02 -13.88 -5.05
C ALA A 90 17.22 -12.39 -4.73
N GLY A 91 16.14 -11.62 -4.60
CA GLY A 91 16.18 -10.19 -4.29
C GLY A 91 16.61 -9.28 -5.46
N GLY A 92 16.69 -9.83 -6.68
CA GLY A 92 17.19 -9.13 -7.87
C GLY A 92 16.14 -8.32 -8.63
N ALA A 93 14.86 -8.53 -8.34
CA ALA A 93 13.78 -7.80 -8.98
C ALA A 93 13.63 -6.37 -8.43
N ALA A 94 13.10 -5.46 -9.26
CA ALA A 94 12.83 -4.08 -8.87
C ALA A 94 11.94 -3.98 -7.62
N VAL A 95 10.92 -4.83 -7.49
CA VAL A 95 10.05 -4.89 -6.30
C VAL A 95 10.84 -5.24 -5.03
N SER A 96 11.78 -6.20 -5.12
CA SER A 96 12.63 -6.62 -4.01
C SER A 96 13.60 -5.51 -3.58
N VAL A 97 14.14 -4.75 -4.55
CA VAL A 97 15.02 -3.61 -4.29
C VAL A 97 14.28 -2.46 -3.63
N LEU A 98 13.12 -2.08 -4.19
CA LEU A 98 12.32 -0.96 -3.66
C LEU A 98 11.71 -1.27 -2.30
N ALA A 99 11.25 -2.50 -2.07
CA ALA A 99 10.79 -2.93 -0.75
C ALA A 99 11.90 -2.73 0.27
N ARG A 100 13.07 -3.35 0.07
CA ARG A 100 14.22 -3.18 0.99
C ARG A 100 14.64 -1.73 1.24
N GLN A 101 14.50 -0.84 0.24
CA GLN A 101 14.80 0.57 0.41
C GLN A 101 13.78 1.32 1.29
N HIS A 102 12.53 0.86 1.32
CA HIS A 102 11.41 1.56 1.94
C HIS A 102 10.78 0.84 3.16
N GLY A 103 11.21 -0.38 3.47
CA GLY A 103 10.82 -1.16 4.65
C GLY A 103 10.16 -2.48 4.34
#